data_AF-A0A3D3GHF2-F1
#
_entry.id   AF-A0A3D3GHF2-F1
#
_cell.length_a   1.000
_cell.length_b   1.000
_cell.length_c   1.000
_cell.angle_alpha   90.00
_cell.angle_beta   90.00
_cell.angle_gamma   90.00
#
_symmetry.space_group_name_H-M   'P 1'
#
loop_
_entity.id
_entity.type
_entity.pdbx_description
1 polymer ?
#
loop_
_entity_poly.entity_id
_entity_poly.type
_entity_poly.pdbx_seq_one_letter_code
_entity_poly.pdbx_strand_id
1 'polypeptide(L)'
;MKSRHLFTIITSALALLGSIQPAQAAPVSFENACSASEKWSAPEFLSPSDAAAFQSFLKKQAPPIFGFSQGMAHRQFASTDEQTAFGEYWVARSFFESKMLHTAHSGFTSIISKPVKQKTAIYQLAALGCLVEIQARYPTLEVLNTAELSTQISALVPFAISPHEKAVLHAAAGVGVRNLIANPNAKSGHFNVFLTALRGGGAHEKLAKGLIAARFGNHTTAIAEMDAFLADSSIPDSLKRFVDHAHLIASRANYATKNFKASVEHLKAVRKSSNELADTLSELTWAQLLNFRYDESIGTAMNLQSGGLRRTFAPEAPMVMAMAMNELCQYQDSIRAIRLFQKNYEPIHRWLANWNEHPQPLYEQAIAHIAKKAKAPDRIASEWIRSAVFISHQDEMNLMLDENDRASTITKSGSELQHKMATDILKTLRDLKPRYKVAKMKQKPGELLAKTVLVELDRLKRQIVDLRRLQRSAPIWHKVIGSQVARNPARKAALIASINKNLAARTQRMFLQLEEIAENLQMVEIEIFNGASHDIIWQSAHPEYKKVAAQIPGEETVSDVKTWDWGRIPKAVEEEGEIWEDELGSFKANLFDNCASKDRYLTLIKRGRK
;
A
#
# COMPACT_ATOMS: atom_id res chain seq x y z
N MET A 1 -38.73 73.73 -28.36
CA MET A 1 -37.64 73.36 -29.30
C MET A 1 -36.26 73.18 -28.60
N LYS A 2 -36.20 72.66 -27.35
CA LYS A 2 -34.94 72.46 -26.59
C LYS A 2 -34.87 71.10 -25.85
N SER A 3 -35.51 70.05 -26.38
CA SER A 3 -35.51 68.71 -25.76
C SER A 3 -35.11 67.58 -26.72
N ARG A 4 -34.69 67.90 -27.96
CA ARG A 4 -34.28 66.90 -28.97
C ARG A 4 -32.77 66.79 -29.20
N HIS A 5 -31.94 67.67 -28.62
CA HIS A 5 -30.48 67.63 -28.80
C HIS A 5 -29.71 66.89 -27.69
N LEU A 6 -30.33 66.53 -26.57
CA LEU A 6 -29.65 65.76 -25.51
C LEU A 6 -29.63 64.24 -25.78
N PHE A 7 -30.55 63.74 -26.62
CA PHE A 7 -30.69 62.29 -26.88
C PHE A 7 -29.66 61.76 -27.89
N THR A 8 -29.14 62.61 -28.77
CA THR A 8 -28.18 62.23 -29.81
C THR A 8 -26.74 62.19 -29.31
N ILE A 9 -26.41 62.92 -28.23
CA ILE A 9 -25.06 62.91 -27.64
C ILE A 9 -24.85 61.68 -26.74
N ILE A 10 -25.91 61.17 -26.10
CA ILE A 10 -25.83 59.97 -25.23
C ILE A 10 -25.73 58.68 -26.06
N THR A 11 -26.30 58.65 -27.27
CA THR A 11 -26.24 57.47 -28.15
C THR A 11 -24.87 57.30 -28.83
N SER A 12 -24.11 58.39 -29.03
CA SER A 12 -22.73 58.31 -29.57
C SER A 12 -21.66 58.00 -28.52
N ALA A 13 -21.91 58.29 -27.24
CA ALA A 13 -20.98 57.96 -26.14
C ALA A 13 -21.03 56.48 -25.73
N LEU A 14 -22.17 55.79 -25.92
CA LEU A 14 -22.27 54.35 -25.65
C LEU A 14 -21.63 53.46 -26.73
N ALA A 15 -21.38 53.98 -27.93
CA ALA A 15 -20.72 53.22 -29.02
C ALA A 15 -19.18 53.16 -28.87
N LEU A 16 -18.60 53.97 -27.97
CA LEU A 16 -17.16 53.97 -27.65
C LEU A 16 -16.81 53.22 -26.35
N LEU A 17 -17.83 52.75 -25.60
CA LEU A 17 -17.64 51.73 -24.58
C LEU A 17 -17.56 50.38 -25.30
N GLY A 18 -16.37 50.08 -25.84
CA GLY A 18 -16.06 48.79 -26.44
C GLY A 18 -16.59 47.68 -25.54
N SER A 19 -17.30 46.73 -26.13
CA SER A 19 -17.88 45.58 -25.45
C SER A 19 -16.83 44.94 -24.54
N ILE A 20 -16.90 45.22 -23.24
CA ILE A 20 -16.11 44.53 -22.24
C ILE A 20 -16.68 43.11 -22.27
N GLN A 21 -16.04 42.22 -23.04
CA GLN A 21 -16.34 40.81 -22.97
C GLN A 21 -16.22 40.41 -21.49
N PRO A 22 -17.26 39.83 -20.88
CA PRO A 22 -17.16 39.38 -19.51
C PRO A 22 -15.93 38.47 -19.41
N ALA A 23 -15.00 38.83 -18.53
CA ALA A 23 -13.81 38.03 -18.31
C ALA A 23 -14.26 36.59 -18.08
N GLN A 24 -13.79 35.67 -18.94
CA GLN A 24 -14.10 34.25 -18.78
C GLN A 24 -13.66 33.84 -17.39
N ALA A 25 -14.63 33.41 -16.58
CA ALA A 25 -14.35 33.00 -15.22
C ALA A 25 -13.32 31.86 -15.23
N ALA A 26 -12.38 31.91 -14.30
CA ALA A 26 -11.35 30.90 -14.19
C ALA A 26 -11.99 29.53 -13.97
N PRO A 27 -11.55 28.48 -14.68
CA PRO A 27 -12.10 27.14 -14.53
C PRO A 27 -11.91 26.66 -13.09
N VAL A 28 -12.90 25.92 -12.57
CA VAL A 28 -12.83 25.31 -11.24
C VAL A 28 -11.68 24.29 -11.23
N SER A 29 -10.74 24.43 -10.30
CA SER A 29 -9.63 23.52 -10.07
C SER A 29 -9.54 23.11 -8.60
N PHE A 30 -8.88 21.97 -8.35
CA PHE A 30 -8.50 21.52 -7.01
C PHE A 30 -7.03 21.08 -6.98
N GLU A 31 -6.43 21.12 -5.79
CA GLU A 31 -5.10 20.58 -5.51
C GLU A 31 -5.18 19.64 -4.30
N ASN A 32 -4.50 18.48 -4.39
CA ASN A 32 -4.28 17.54 -3.29
C ASN A 32 -5.55 17.18 -2.48
N ALA A 33 -6.61 16.73 -3.16
CA ALA A 33 -7.88 16.32 -2.56
C ALA A 33 -7.68 15.31 -1.40
N CYS A 34 -8.43 15.50 -0.31
CA CYS A 34 -8.33 14.72 0.92
C CYS A 34 -6.98 14.75 1.67
N SER A 35 -6.09 15.68 1.30
CA SER A 35 -4.87 15.97 2.06
C SER A 35 -5.06 17.15 3.02
N ALA A 36 -4.09 17.37 3.91
CA ALA A 36 -4.04 18.58 4.74
C ALA A 36 -3.76 19.86 3.92
N SER A 37 -3.24 19.71 2.69
CA SER A 37 -2.89 20.79 1.78
C SER A 37 -3.95 21.04 0.71
N GLU A 38 -5.15 20.49 0.88
CA GLU A 38 -6.23 20.59 -0.10
C GLU A 38 -6.63 22.04 -0.36
N LYS A 39 -6.71 22.41 -1.64
CA LYS A 39 -7.14 23.75 -2.09
C LYS A 39 -8.13 23.62 -3.22
N TRP A 40 -9.02 24.62 -3.30
CA TRP A 40 -10.05 24.73 -4.32
C TRP A 40 -10.16 26.18 -4.78
N SER A 41 -10.27 26.40 -6.08
CA SER A 41 -10.82 27.65 -6.60
C SER A 41 -12.33 27.68 -6.36
N ALA A 42 -12.87 28.80 -5.86
CA ALA A 42 -14.29 28.90 -5.57
C ALA A 42 -15.11 28.80 -6.88
N PRO A 43 -16.07 27.85 -6.99
CA PRO A 43 -16.98 27.80 -8.11
C PRO A 43 -17.84 29.06 -8.18
N GLU A 44 -18.16 29.52 -9.39
CA GLU A 44 -18.98 30.74 -9.59
C GLU A 44 -20.35 30.67 -8.91
N PHE A 45 -20.93 29.48 -8.84
CA PHE A 45 -22.23 29.29 -8.20
C PHE A 45 -22.17 29.41 -6.68
N LEU A 46 -20.98 29.36 -6.08
CA LEU A 46 -20.81 29.33 -4.64
C LEU A 46 -20.82 30.77 -4.10
N SER A 47 -21.72 31.06 -3.16
CA SER A 47 -21.74 32.37 -2.54
C SER A 47 -20.41 32.62 -1.79
N PRO A 48 -19.93 33.87 -1.67
CA PRO A 48 -18.70 34.16 -0.93
C PRO A 48 -18.72 33.63 0.50
N SER A 49 -19.90 33.59 1.13
CA SER A 49 -20.09 33.04 2.48
C SER A 49 -19.90 31.53 2.52
N ASP A 50 -20.48 30.80 1.55
CA ASP A 50 -20.36 29.35 1.49
C ASP A 50 -18.94 28.94 1.07
N ALA A 51 -18.28 29.71 0.19
CA ALA A 51 -16.87 29.52 -0.14
C ALA A 51 -15.96 29.69 1.08
N ALA A 52 -16.19 30.73 1.89
CA ALA A 52 -15.48 30.92 3.15
C ALA A 52 -15.74 29.78 4.15
N ALA A 53 -16.98 29.29 4.24
CA ALA A 53 -17.33 28.16 5.09
C ALA A 53 -16.62 26.86 4.66
N PHE A 54 -16.58 26.58 3.35
CA PHE A 54 -15.85 25.43 2.82
C PHE A 54 -14.35 25.52 3.09
N GLN A 55 -13.74 26.70 2.87
CA GLN A 55 -12.32 26.93 3.19
C GLN A 55 -12.02 26.83 4.69
N SER A 56 -12.92 27.33 5.55
CA SER A 56 -12.82 27.17 7.00
C SER A 56 -12.89 25.70 7.41
N PHE A 57 -13.71 24.89 6.73
CA PHE A 57 -13.79 23.46 6.94
C PHE A 57 -12.49 22.75 6.51
N LEU A 58 -11.97 23.03 5.31
CA LEU A 58 -10.70 22.45 4.83
C LEU A 58 -9.51 22.79 5.75
N LYS A 59 -9.49 24.01 6.31
CA LYS A 59 -8.50 24.45 7.31
C LYS A 59 -8.74 23.89 8.71
N LYS A 60 -9.72 22.99 8.89
CA LYS A 60 -10.12 22.38 10.18
C LYS A 60 -10.53 23.39 11.25
N GLN A 61 -10.95 24.59 10.84
CA GLN A 61 -11.48 25.62 11.74
C GLN A 61 -12.97 25.40 12.02
N ALA A 62 -13.67 24.71 11.12
CA ALA A 62 -15.03 24.25 11.33
C ALA A 62 -15.07 22.74 11.59
N PRO A 63 -15.90 22.25 12.53
CA PRO A 63 -16.00 20.83 12.81
C PRO A 63 -16.63 20.07 11.62
N PRO A 64 -16.34 18.77 11.44
CA PRO A 64 -16.84 18.00 10.29
C PRO A 64 -18.37 17.98 10.16
N ILE A 65 -19.11 18.01 11.27
CA ILE A 65 -20.57 18.02 11.28
C ILE A 65 -21.12 19.33 10.70
N PHE A 66 -20.41 20.44 10.89
CA PHE A 66 -20.75 21.70 10.22
C PHE A 66 -20.50 21.59 8.72
N GLY A 67 -19.36 21.03 8.29
CA GLY A 67 -19.11 20.75 6.87
C GLY A 67 -20.21 19.89 6.25
N PHE A 68 -20.65 18.84 6.94
CA PHE A 68 -21.72 17.96 6.50
C PHE A 68 -23.04 18.72 6.31
N SER A 69 -23.43 19.57 7.27
CA SER A 69 -24.69 20.31 7.19
C SER A 69 -24.70 21.31 6.03
N GLN A 70 -23.57 21.97 5.78
CA GLN A 70 -23.41 22.89 4.65
C GLN A 70 -23.45 22.13 3.31
N GLY A 71 -22.69 21.03 3.19
CA GLY A 71 -22.72 20.18 1.99
C GLY A 71 -24.12 19.64 1.68
N MET A 72 -24.86 19.18 2.71
CA MET A 72 -26.25 18.75 2.55
C MET A 72 -27.19 19.87 2.13
N ALA A 73 -27.01 21.09 2.66
CA ALA A 73 -27.81 22.24 2.25
C ALA A 73 -27.54 22.57 0.77
N HIS A 74 -26.29 22.58 0.33
CA HIS A 74 -25.94 22.78 -1.09
C HIS A 74 -26.56 21.71 -1.98
N ARG A 75 -26.50 20.44 -1.57
CA ARG A 75 -27.14 19.35 -2.30
C ARG A 75 -28.67 19.51 -2.39
N GLN A 76 -29.32 19.93 -1.31
CA GLN A 76 -30.79 20.07 -1.26
C GLN A 76 -31.30 21.23 -2.11
N PHE A 77 -30.55 22.33 -2.16
CA PHE A 77 -30.93 23.54 -2.91
C PHE A 77 -30.23 23.62 -4.27
N ALA A 78 -29.59 22.54 -4.72
CA ALA A 78 -28.90 22.50 -5.99
C ALA A 78 -29.90 22.63 -7.15
N SER A 79 -29.69 23.59 -8.04
CA SER A 79 -30.42 23.75 -9.29
C SER A 79 -29.70 23.12 -10.49
N THR A 80 -28.45 22.69 -10.30
CA THR A 80 -27.60 22.11 -11.34
C THR A 80 -26.92 20.83 -10.85
N ASP A 81 -26.52 19.98 -11.79
CA ASP A 81 -25.73 18.77 -11.49
C ASP A 81 -24.39 19.11 -10.83
N GLU A 82 -23.80 20.25 -11.20
CA GLU A 82 -22.54 20.76 -10.67
C GLU A 82 -22.66 21.09 -9.17
N GLN A 83 -23.70 21.85 -8.79
CA GLN A 83 -24.00 22.15 -7.39
C GLN A 83 -24.29 20.87 -6.58
N THR A 84 -25.00 19.92 -7.20
CA THR A 84 -25.28 18.62 -6.58
C THR A 84 -23.99 17.85 -6.32
N ALA A 85 -23.10 17.76 -7.31
CA ALA A 85 -21.82 17.07 -7.20
C ALA A 85 -20.90 17.71 -6.15
N PHE A 86 -20.83 19.04 -6.09
CA PHE A 86 -20.09 19.76 -5.05
C PHE A 86 -20.65 19.49 -3.64
N GLY A 87 -21.98 19.56 -3.48
CA GLY A 87 -22.63 19.28 -2.20
C GLY A 87 -22.37 17.85 -1.71
N GLU A 88 -22.44 16.87 -2.62
CA GLU A 88 -22.09 15.47 -2.33
C GLU A 88 -20.62 15.29 -1.98
N TYR A 89 -19.71 15.93 -2.72
CA TYR A 89 -18.28 15.92 -2.41
C TYR A 89 -18.00 16.46 -1.01
N TRP A 90 -18.59 17.61 -0.66
CA TRP A 90 -18.42 18.20 0.66
C TRP A 90 -18.97 17.29 1.77
N VAL A 91 -20.10 16.61 1.55
CA VAL A 91 -20.64 15.61 2.48
C VAL A 91 -19.67 14.44 2.67
N ALA A 92 -19.16 13.83 1.59
CA ALA A 92 -18.22 12.72 1.66
C ALA A 92 -16.90 13.15 2.33
N ARG A 93 -16.40 14.33 1.99
CA ARG A 93 -15.20 14.95 2.58
C ARG A 93 -15.36 15.21 4.08
N SER A 94 -16.56 15.56 4.53
CA SER A 94 -16.88 15.73 5.95
C SER A 94 -16.81 14.42 6.71
N PHE A 95 -17.29 13.30 6.14
CA PHE A 95 -17.10 11.97 6.73
C PHE A 95 -15.62 11.55 6.76
N PHE A 96 -14.84 11.93 5.76
CA PHE A 96 -13.40 11.68 5.75
C PHE A 96 -12.69 12.42 6.90
N GLU A 97 -12.99 13.70 7.12
CA GLU A 97 -12.43 14.45 8.27
C GLU A 97 -12.91 13.90 9.61
N SER A 98 -14.15 13.41 9.70
CA SER A 98 -14.65 12.75 10.90
C SER A 98 -14.12 11.33 11.08
N LYS A 99 -13.26 10.86 10.17
CA LYS A 99 -12.64 9.52 10.18
C LYS A 99 -13.67 8.39 10.11
N MET A 100 -14.81 8.66 9.46
CA MET A 100 -15.81 7.68 9.06
C MET A 100 -15.50 7.25 7.61
N LEU A 101 -14.33 6.63 7.42
CA LEU A 101 -13.74 6.32 6.13
C LEU A 101 -14.62 5.40 5.27
N HIS A 102 -15.32 4.43 5.84
CA HIS A 102 -16.24 3.58 5.06
C HIS A 102 -17.43 4.36 4.49
N THR A 103 -17.94 5.34 5.26
CA THR A 103 -19.04 6.20 4.81
C THR A 103 -18.53 7.21 3.78
N ALA A 104 -17.34 7.76 4.00
CA ALA A 104 -16.66 8.64 3.06
C ALA A 104 -16.37 7.92 1.73
N HIS A 105 -15.82 6.71 1.79
CA HIS A 105 -15.54 5.83 0.64
C HIS A 105 -16.80 5.57 -0.18
N SER A 106 -17.90 5.19 0.47
CA SER A 106 -19.20 5.01 -0.19
C SER A 106 -19.70 6.30 -0.86
N GLY A 107 -19.53 7.45 -0.19
CA GLY A 107 -19.87 8.75 -0.73
C GLY A 107 -19.07 9.11 -1.98
N PHE A 108 -17.74 8.97 -1.93
CA PHE A 108 -16.87 9.23 -3.08
C PHE A 108 -17.12 8.25 -4.24
N THR A 109 -17.31 6.96 -3.93
CA THR A 109 -17.71 5.94 -4.91
C THR A 109 -18.99 6.36 -5.62
N SER A 110 -20.03 6.78 -4.89
CA SER A 110 -21.28 7.26 -5.46
C SER A 110 -21.14 8.49 -6.36
N ILE A 111 -20.13 9.34 -6.15
CA ILE A 111 -19.86 10.50 -7.01
C ILE A 111 -19.21 10.05 -8.33
N ILE A 112 -18.25 9.13 -8.25
CA ILE A 112 -17.50 8.64 -9.42
C ILE A 112 -18.36 7.74 -10.30
N SER A 113 -19.25 6.92 -9.73
CA SER A 113 -20.13 6.03 -10.50
C SER A 113 -21.13 6.77 -11.40
N LYS A 114 -21.30 8.09 -11.24
CA LYS A 114 -22.19 8.90 -12.09
C LYS A 114 -21.60 9.10 -13.50
N PRO A 115 -22.44 9.28 -14.54
CA PRO A 115 -21.96 9.63 -15.87
C PRO A 115 -21.12 10.91 -15.85
N VAL A 116 -19.93 10.85 -16.46
CA VAL A 116 -19.00 11.98 -16.51
C VAL A 116 -19.56 13.10 -17.39
N LYS A 117 -19.67 14.30 -16.83
CA LYS A 117 -20.03 15.54 -17.55
C LYS A 117 -18.92 16.56 -17.33
N GLN A 118 -18.69 17.44 -18.30
CA GLN A 118 -17.63 18.45 -18.21
C GLN A 118 -17.67 19.27 -16.90
N LYS A 119 -18.86 19.68 -16.47
CA LYS A 119 -19.04 20.47 -15.23
C LYS A 119 -18.86 19.66 -13.94
N THR A 120 -19.07 18.34 -13.97
CA THR A 120 -18.98 17.48 -12.77
C THR A 120 -17.65 16.73 -12.67
N ALA A 121 -16.90 16.64 -13.77
CA ALA A 121 -15.66 15.86 -13.87
C ALA A 121 -14.63 16.27 -12.82
N ILE A 122 -14.53 17.56 -12.48
CA ILE A 122 -13.60 18.05 -11.46
C ILE A 122 -13.86 17.47 -10.07
N TYR A 123 -15.14 17.33 -9.68
CA TYR A 123 -15.53 16.73 -8.41
C TYR A 123 -15.37 15.21 -8.41
N GLN A 124 -15.55 14.58 -9.58
CA GLN A 124 -15.28 13.14 -9.75
C GLN A 124 -13.78 12.84 -9.66
N LEU A 125 -12.93 13.68 -10.25
CA LEU A 125 -11.47 13.60 -10.11
C LEU A 125 -11.05 13.82 -8.65
N ALA A 126 -11.59 14.82 -7.95
CA ALA A 126 -11.29 15.02 -6.54
C ALA A 126 -11.74 13.84 -5.67
N ALA A 127 -12.93 13.28 -5.93
CA ALA A 127 -13.43 12.08 -5.26
C ALA A 127 -12.53 10.86 -5.55
N LEU A 128 -12.05 10.72 -6.79
CA LEU A 128 -11.12 9.66 -7.16
C LEU A 128 -9.79 9.78 -6.42
N GLY A 129 -9.25 10.99 -6.29
CA GLY A 129 -8.06 11.26 -5.48
C GLY A 129 -8.25 10.86 -4.02
N CYS A 130 -9.41 11.18 -3.44
CA CYS A 130 -9.77 10.76 -2.10
C CYS A 130 -9.87 9.23 -1.94
N LEU A 131 -10.44 8.52 -2.92
CA LEU A 131 -10.48 7.05 -2.89
C LEU A 131 -9.10 6.42 -2.99
N VAL A 132 -8.21 6.99 -3.80
CA VAL A 132 -6.81 6.55 -3.89
C VAL A 132 -6.10 6.75 -2.54
N GLU A 133 -6.32 7.87 -1.86
CA GLU A 133 -5.76 8.11 -0.53
C GLU A 133 -6.30 7.13 0.52
N ILE A 134 -7.61 6.81 0.49
CA ILE A 134 -8.21 5.79 1.36
C ILE A 134 -7.58 4.42 1.09
N GLN A 135 -7.51 4.01 -0.18
CA GLN A 135 -6.97 2.71 -0.61
C GLN A 135 -5.47 2.58 -0.32
N ALA A 136 -4.73 3.68 -0.37
CA ALA A 136 -3.31 3.69 -0.01
C ALA A 136 -3.11 3.27 1.45
N ARG A 137 -4.02 3.64 2.36
CA ARG A 137 -3.97 3.28 3.78
C ARG A 137 -4.66 1.95 4.08
N TYR A 138 -5.78 1.68 3.42
CA TYR A 138 -6.61 0.49 3.62
C TYR A 138 -6.81 -0.21 2.27
N PRO A 139 -5.89 -1.10 1.85
CA PRO A 139 -5.91 -1.73 0.54
C PRO A 139 -7.19 -2.53 0.22
N THR A 140 -7.88 -3.01 1.25
CA THR A 140 -9.16 -3.75 1.14
C THR A 140 -10.34 -2.85 0.76
N LEU A 141 -10.23 -1.54 0.97
CA LEU A 141 -11.21 -0.56 0.49
C LEU A 141 -10.89 -0.20 -0.97
N GLU A 142 -11.26 -1.11 -1.88
CA GLU A 142 -11.06 -0.95 -3.32
C GLU A 142 -11.69 0.35 -3.83
N VAL A 143 -11.00 1.07 -4.72
CA VAL A 143 -11.51 2.33 -5.30
C VAL A 143 -12.86 2.11 -5.99
N LEU A 144 -12.89 1.18 -6.94
CA LEU A 144 -14.06 0.70 -7.65
C LEU A 144 -13.74 -0.73 -8.10
N ASN A 145 -14.75 -1.51 -8.50
CA ASN A 145 -14.45 -2.74 -9.22
C ASN A 145 -13.67 -2.40 -10.51
N THR A 146 -12.80 -3.30 -10.94
CA THR A 146 -11.82 -2.99 -11.98
C THR A 146 -12.43 -2.58 -13.33
N ALA A 147 -13.57 -3.15 -13.70
CA ALA A 147 -14.26 -2.83 -14.94
C ALA A 147 -14.88 -1.42 -14.90
N GLU A 148 -15.51 -1.07 -13.78
CA GLU A 148 -16.06 0.26 -13.54
C GLU A 148 -14.95 1.31 -13.44
N LEU A 149 -13.86 1.02 -12.73
CA LEU A 149 -12.70 1.92 -12.66
C LEU A 149 -12.11 2.20 -14.05
N SER A 150 -11.94 1.16 -14.87
CA SER A 150 -11.44 1.29 -16.24
C SER A 150 -12.35 2.17 -17.09
N THR A 151 -13.67 1.99 -16.98
CA THR A 151 -14.66 2.81 -17.68
C THR A 151 -14.61 4.27 -17.23
N GLN A 152 -14.56 4.51 -15.92
CA GLN A 152 -14.56 5.86 -15.36
C GLN A 152 -13.25 6.61 -15.65
N ILE A 153 -12.09 5.95 -15.55
CA ILE A 153 -10.80 6.55 -15.92
C ILE A 153 -10.81 6.96 -17.39
N SER A 154 -11.27 6.09 -18.30
CA SER A 154 -11.36 6.41 -19.73
C SER A 154 -12.21 7.66 -19.98
N ALA A 155 -13.34 7.79 -19.28
CA ALA A 155 -14.24 8.93 -19.39
C ALA A 155 -13.67 10.23 -18.76
N LEU A 156 -12.82 10.12 -17.72
CA LEU A 156 -12.24 11.28 -17.02
C LEU A 156 -10.95 11.81 -17.67
N VAL A 157 -10.22 10.99 -18.43
CA VAL A 157 -8.95 11.39 -19.09
C VAL A 157 -9.07 12.71 -19.88
N PRO A 158 -10.10 12.96 -20.71
CA PRO A 158 -10.22 14.21 -21.46
C PRO A 158 -10.39 15.46 -20.59
N PHE A 159 -10.80 15.31 -19.33
CA PHE A 159 -11.09 16.41 -18.40
C PHE A 159 -9.96 16.70 -17.41
N ALA A 160 -8.93 15.83 -17.33
CA ALA A 160 -7.77 16.05 -16.48
C ALA A 160 -6.73 16.92 -17.18
N ILE A 161 -6.89 18.23 -17.03
CA ILE A 161 -6.08 19.24 -17.71
C ILE A 161 -4.87 19.59 -16.85
N SER A 162 -5.08 19.79 -15.54
CA SER A 162 -4.01 20.23 -14.64
C SER A 162 -3.03 19.08 -14.31
N PRO A 163 -1.76 19.39 -13.98
CA PRO A 163 -0.80 18.37 -13.54
C PRO A 163 -1.28 17.56 -12.34
N HIS A 164 -2.01 18.18 -11.40
CA HIS A 164 -2.56 17.51 -10.23
C HIS A 164 -3.70 16.55 -10.60
N GLU A 165 -4.61 16.93 -11.49
CA GLU A 165 -5.68 16.06 -11.98
C GLU A 165 -5.10 14.83 -12.71
N LYS A 166 -4.07 15.04 -13.55
CA LYS A 166 -3.36 13.95 -14.22
C LYS A 166 -2.67 13.04 -13.22
N ALA A 167 -2.01 13.58 -12.20
CA ALA A 167 -1.40 12.79 -11.14
C ALA A 167 -2.43 11.91 -10.41
N VAL A 168 -3.64 12.42 -10.16
CA VAL A 168 -4.74 11.61 -9.58
C VAL A 168 -5.12 10.46 -10.52
N LEU A 169 -5.28 10.71 -11.82
CA LEU A 169 -5.55 9.65 -12.80
C LEU A 169 -4.44 8.62 -12.87
N HIS A 170 -3.17 9.06 -12.85
CA HIS A 170 -2.02 8.16 -12.86
C HIS A 170 -2.01 7.27 -11.61
N ALA A 171 -2.25 7.84 -10.44
CA ALA A 171 -2.31 7.09 -9.19
C ALA A 171 -3.47 6.09 -9.20
N ALA A 172 -4.66 6.49 -9.65
CA ALA A 172 -5.84 5.63 -9.77
C ALA A 172 -5.64 4.51 -10.80
N ALA A 173 -5.07 4.80 -11.97
CA ALA A 173 -4.77 3.80 -12.98
C ALA A 173 -3.70 2.80 -12.48
N GLY A 174 -2.70 3.28 -11.73
CA GLY A 174 -1.73 2.41 -11.05
C GLY A 174 -2.37 1.48 -10.02
N VAL A 175 -3.37 1.95 -9.25
CA VAL A 175 -4.20 1.09 -8.38
C VAL A 175 -4.94 0.05 -9.23
N GLY A 176 -5.58 0.46 -10.33
CA GLY A 176 -6.29 -0.43 -11.25
C GLY A 176 -5.43 -1.56 -11.80
N VAL A 177 -4.19 -1.27 -12.20
CA VAL A 177 -3.22 -2.28 -12.65
C VAL A 177 -2.89 -3.28 -11.55
N ARG A 178 -2.62 -2.82 -10.32
CA ARG A 178 -2.34 -3.73 -9.19
C ARG A 178 -3.54 -4.62 -8.87
N ASN A 179 -4.76 -4.09 -8.92
CA ASN A 179 -5.97 -4.88 -8.71
C ASN A 179 -6.18 -5.93 -9.82
N LEU A 180 -5.89 -5.58 -11.09
CA LEU A 180 -5.89 -6.57 -12.18
C LEU A 180 -4.85 -7.67 -11.92
N ILE A 181 -3.66 -7.31 -11.45
CA ILE A 181 -2.57 -8.26 -11.20
C ILE A 181 -2.89 -9.22 -10.06
N ALA A 182 -3.56 -8.73 -9.01
CA ALA A 182 -4.04 -9.58 -7.91
C ALA A 182 -5.15 -10.55 -8.34
N ASN A 183 -5.89 -10.25 -9.41
CA ASN A 183 -6.97 -11.10 -9.90
C ASN A 183 -6.49 -12.01 -11.06
N PRO A 184 -6.40 -13.34 -10.86
CA PRO A 184 -5.97 -14.25 -11.92
C PRO A 184 -6.94 -14.26 -13.12
N ASN A 185 -8.21 -13.96 -12.90
CA ASN A 185 -9.27 -13.99 -13.93
C ASN A 185 -9.45 -12.64 -14.66
N ALA A 186 -8.56 -11.67 -14.43
CA ALA A 186 -8.62 -10.36 -15.05
C ALA A 186 -8.48 -10.41 -16.59
N LYS A 187 -9.36 -9.71 -17.32
CA LYS A 187 -9.30 -9.59 -18.79
C LYS A 187 -8.17 -8.65 -19.22
N SER A 188 -7.40 -9.05 -20.23
CA SER A 188 -6.25 -8.29 -20.75
C SER A 188 -6.61 -6.89 -21.27
N GLY A 189 -7.82 -6.71 -21.81
CA GLY A 189 -8.27 -5.42 -22.37
C GLY A 189 -8.24 -4.24 -21.39
N HIS A 190 -8.42 -4.48 -20.09
CA HIS A 190 -8.37 -3.41 -19.09
C HIS A 190 -6.96 -2.86 -18.86
N PHE A 191 -5.90 -3.66 -19.08
CA PHE A 191 -4.53 -3.16 -18.96
C PHE A 191 -4.24 -2.03 -19.95
N ASN A 192 -4.74 -2.14 -21.19
CA ASN A 192 -4.54 -1.12 -22.22
C ASN A 192 -5.16 0.22 -21.85
N VAL A 193 -6.34 0.20 -21.20
CA VAL A 193 -7.01 1.43 -20.74
C VAL A 193 -6.19 2.10 -19.65
N PHE A 194 -5.75 1.36 -18.63
CA PHE A 194 -4.93 1.92 -17.56
C PHE A 194 -3.56 2.38 -18.05
N LEU A 195 -2.90 1.63 -18.94
CA LEU A 195 -1.63 2.03 -19.54
C LEU A 195 -1.76 3.31 -20.38
N THR A 196 -2.88 3.49 -21.08
CA THR A 196 -3.13 4.73 -21.82
C THR A 196 -3.30 5.91 -20.86
N ALA A 197 -4.03 5.72 -19.76
CA ALA A 197 -4.20 6.74 -18.73
C ALA A 197 -2.89 7.04 -17.97
N LEU A 198 -1.94 6.11 -17.93
CA LEU A 198 -0.64 6.25 -17.26
C LEU A 198 0.44 6.94 -18.11
N ARG A 199 0.19 7.23 -19.40
CA ARG A 199 1.21 7.80 -20.29
C ARG A 199 1.75 9.13 -19.76
N GLY A 200 3.06 9.20 -19.55
CA GLY A 200 3.72 10.36 -18.97
C GLY A 200 3.59 10.43 -17.44
N GLY A 201 3.16 9.35 -16.80
CA GLY A 201 2.99 9.27 -15.34
C GLY A 201 4.25 8.97 -14.55
N GLY A 202 5.42 8.94 -15.20
CA GLY A 202 6.72 8.74 -14.57
C GLY A 202 6.78 7.41 -13.81
N ALA A 203 7.07 7.47 -12.52
CA ALA A 203 7.18 6.31 -11.64
C ALA A 203 5.92 5.41 -11.63
N HIS A 204 4.72 5.99 -11.75
CA HIS A 204 3.48 5.19 -11.82
C HIS A 204 3.40 4.34 -13.09
N GLU A 205 3.82 4.90 -14.23
CA GLU A 205 3.80 4.21 -15.52
C GLU A 205 4.81 3.07 -15.55
N LYS A 206 6.05 3.34 -15.15
CA LYS A 206 7.16 2.38 -15.13
C LYS A 206 6.84 1.17 -14.23
N LEU A 207 6.40 1.43 -13.00
CA LEU A 207 5.98 0.37 -12.07
C LEU A 207 4.84 -0.47 -12.67
N ALA A 208 3.83 0.17 -13.26
CA ALA A 208 2.71 -0.55 -13.86
C ALA A 208 3.15 -1.43 -15.05
N LYS A 209 3.99 -0.91 -15.95
CA LYS A 209 4.52 -1.68 -17.09
C LYS A 209 5.36 -2.85 -16.62
N GLY A 210 6.26 -2.64 -15.65
CA GLY A 210 7.09 -3.71 -15.08
C GLY A 210 6.24 -4.80 -14.43
N LEU A 211 5.20 -4.42 -13.68
CA LEU A 211 4.29 -5.36 -13.03
C LEU A 211 3.48 -6.18 -14.07
N ILE A 212 3.01 -5.54 -15.14
CA ILE A 212 2.31 -6.21 -16.24
C ILE A 212 3.25 -7.16 -16.99
N ALA A 213 4.46 -6.71 -17.31
CA ALA A 213 5.46 -7.51 -17.99
C ALA A 213 5.85 -8.75 -17.16
N ALA A 214 6.04 -8.58 -15.85
CA ALA A 214 6.30 -9.69 -14.93
C ALA A 214 5.16 -10.70 -14.91
N ARG A 215 3.90 -10.24 -14.86
CA ARG A 215 2.72 -11.12 -14.91
C ARG A 215 2.64 -11.96 -16.19
N PHE A 216 3.05 -11.40 -17.33
CA PHE A 216 3.01 -12.09 -18.62
C PHE A 216 4.32 -12.82 -18.98
N GLY A 217 5.29 -12.90 -18.06
CA GLY A 217 6.57 -13.58 -18.31
C GLY A 217 7.49 -12.85 -19.29
N ASN A 218 7.24 -11.57 -19.58
CA ASN A 218 8.13 -10.75 -20.41
C ASN A 218 9.26 -10.19 -19.54
N HIS A 219 10.25 -11.05 -19.24
CA HIS A 219 11.32 -10.74 -18.29
C HIS A 219 12.20 -9.56 -18.71
N THR A 220 12.51 -9.40 -20.00
CA THR A 220 13.34 -8.30 -20.48
C THR A 220 12.69 -6.94 -20.26
N THR A 221 11.38 -6.83 -20.54
CA THR A 221 10.61 -5.61 -20.29
C THR A 221 10.42 -5.37 -18.79
N ALA A 222 10.20 -6.44 -18.02
CA ALA A 222 10.08 -6.33 -16.56
C ALA A 222 11.35 -5.76 -15.92
N ILE A 223 12.53 -6.25 -16.32
CA ILE A 223 13.83 -5.74 -15.85
C ILE A 223 13.96 -4.25 -16.20
N ALA A 224 13.82 -3.89 -17.49
CA ALA A 224 14.03 -2.53 -17.96
C ALA A 224 13.11 -1.51 -17.26
N GLU A 225 11.82 -1.83 -17.10
CA GLU A 225 10.85 -0.94 -16.47
C GLU A 225 11.01 -0.85 -14.95
N MET A 226 11.39 -1.94 -14.28
CA MET A 226 11.67 -1.92 -12.83
C MET A 226 12.94 -1.14 -12.53
N ASP A 227 14.01 -1.31 -13.32
CA ASP A 227 15.24 -0.53 -13.18
C ASP A 227 14.98 0.96 -13.42
N ALA A 228 14.19 1.29 -14.45
CA ALA A 228 13.79 2.66 -14.71
C ALA A 228 12.94 3.27 -13.59
N PHE A 229 12.12 2.47 -12.89
CA PHE A 229 11.36 2.90 -11.72
C PHE A 229 12.30 3.14 -10.53
N LEU A 230 13.23 2.22 -10.27
CA LEU A 230 14.19 2.31 -9.15
C LEU A 230 15.21 3.45 -9.33
N ALA A 231 15.58 3.78 -10.57
CA ALA A 231 16.47 4.89 -10.90
C ALA A 231 15.76 6.27 -10.86
N ASP A 232 14.44 6.31 -10.71
CA ASP A 232 13.68 7.56 -10.71
C ASP A 232 13.84 8.29 -9.35
N SER A 233 14.46 9.47 -9.36
CA SER A 233 14.61 10.27 -8.13
C SER A 233 13.28 10.89 -7.64
N SER A 234 12.22 10.82 -8.45
CA SER A 234 10.92 11.46 -8.20
C SER A 234 9.81 10.49 -7.78
N ILE A 235 10.15 9.31 -7.24
CA ILE A 235 9.17 8.33 -6.75
C ILE A 235 8.27 8.98 -5.67
N PRO A 236 6.95 9.09 -5.91
CA PRO A 236 6.00 9.60 -4.93
C PRO A 236 6.00 8.77 -3.65
N ASP A 237 5.74 9.39 -2.50
CA ASP A 237 5.72 8.69 -1.20
C ASP A 237 4.77 7.47 -1.18
N SER A 238 3.64 7.57 -1.87
CA SER A 238 2.66 6.49 -2.01
C SER A 238 3.21 5.25 -2.75
N LEU A 239 4.28 5.42 -3.54
CA LEU A 239 4.95 4.36 -4.27
C LEU A 239 6.23 3.84 -3.59
N LYS A 240 6.79 4.56 -2.62
CA LYS A 240 8.03 4.13 -1.92
C LYS A 240 7.90 2.76 -1.27
N ARG A 241 6.70 2.39 -0.82
CA ARG A 241 6.41 1.05 -0.28
C ARG A 241 6.59 -0.10 -1.29
N PHE A 242 6.63 0.19 -2.59
CA PHE A 242 6.81 -0.80 -3.65
C PHE A 242 8.26 -0.90 -4.15
N VAL A 243 9.20 -0.14 -3.58
CA VAL A 243 10.63 -0.19 -3.98
C VAL A 243 11.22 -1.57 -3.75
N ASP A 244 11.05 -2.13 -2.55
CA ASP A 244 11.54 -3.48 -2.22
C ASP A 244 10.88 -4.54 -3.13
N HIS A 245 9.58 -4.39 -3.39
CA HIS A 245 8.84 -5.29 -4.28
C HIS A 245 9.31 -5.18 -5.75
N ALA A 246 9.69 -3.98 -6.20
CA ALA A 246 10.28 -3.78 -7.53
C ALA A 246 11.65 -4.45 -7.65
N HIS A 247 12.50 -4.35 -6.62
CA HIS A 247 13.76 -5.11 -6.55
C HIS A 247 13.51 -6.62 -6.62
N LEU A 248 12.54 -7.14 -5.87
CA LEU A 248 12.18 -8.56 -5.91
C LEU A 248 11.72 -9.01 -7.31
N ILE A 249 10.88 -8.22 -7.98
CA ILE A 249 10.44 -8.53 -9.36
C ILE A 249 11.60 -8.46 -10.36
N ALA A 250 12.43 -7.40 -10.30
CA ALA A 250 13.60 -7.26 -11.15
C ALA A 250 14.57 -8.45 -10.96
N SER A 251 14.75 -8.89 -9.71
CA SER A 251 15.53 -10.09 -9.40
C SER A 251 14.97 -11.35 -10.04
N ARG A 252 13.69 -11.65 -9.83
CA ARG A 252 13.01 -12.83 -10.40
C ARG A 252 13.12 -12.86 -11.93
N ALA A 253 12.97 -11.71 -12.57
CA ALA A 253 13.13 -11.58 -14.02
C ALA A 253 14.59 -11.82 -14.45
N ASN A 254 15.57 -11.26 -13.75
CA ASN A 254 17.00 -11.51 -14.01
C ASN A 254 17.35 -13.00 -13.82
N TYR A 255 16.86 -13.62 -12.75
CA TYR A 255 17.03 -15.05 -12.48
C TYR A 255 16.48 -15.91 -13.62
N ALA A 256 15.26 -15.63 -14.10
CA ALA A 256 14.64 -16.33 -15.22
C ALA A 256 15.46 -16.18 -16.52
N THR A 257 16.13 -15.05 -16.72
CA THR A 257 17.05 -14.83 -17.85
C THR A 257 18.48 -15.36 -17.62
N LYS A 258 18.73 -16.09 -16.54
CA LYS A 258 20.04 -16.62 -16.12
C LYS A 258 21.08 -15.53 -15.80
N ASN A 259 20.65 -14.28 -15.58
CA ASN A 259 21.51 -13.21 -15.10
C ASN A 259 21.59 -13.24 -13.56
N PHE A 260 22.16 -14.31 -13.01
CA PHE A 260 22.18 -14.56 -11.58
C PHE A 260 22.93 -13.47 -10.79
N LYS A 261 23.98 -12.88 -11.38
CA LYS A 261 24.72 -11.79 -10.75
C LYS A 261 23.82 -10.57 -10.49
N ALA A 262 23.10 -10.09 -11.49
CA ALA A 262 22.18 -8.95 -11.30
C ALA A 262 21.02 -9.30 -10.36
N SER A 263 20.50 -10.53 -10.42
CA SER A 263 19.50 -11.03 -9.47
C SER A 263 19.98 -10.91 -8.01
N VAL A 264 21.21 -11.37 -7.72
CA VAL A 264 21.85 -11.23 -6.40
C VAL A 264 21.96 -9.76 -5.98
N GLU A 265 22.34 -8.86 -6.88
CA GLU A 265 22.46 -7.42 -6.60
C GLU A 265 21.10 -6.80 -6.22
N HIS A 266 20.03 -7.09 -6.95
CA HIS A 266 18.69 -6.61 -6.60
C HIS A 266 18.18 -7.17 -5.27
N LEU A 267 18.39 -8.46 -4.99
CA LEU A 267 17.95 -9.07 -3.73
C LEU A 267 18.69 -8.47 -2.53
N LYS A 268 19.98 -8.19 -2.65
CA LYS A 268 20.76 -7.51 -1.60
C LYS A 268 20.33 -6.05 -1.37
N ALA A 269 19.68 -5.42 -2.36
CA ALA A 269 19.17 -4.05 -2.23
C ALA A 269 17.83 -3.95 -1.49
N VAL A 270 17.11 -5.07 -1.31
CA VAL A 270 15.89 -5.10 -0.48
C VAL A 270 16.24 -4.78 0.98
N ARG A 271 15.49 -3.86 1.57
CA ARG A 271 15.75 -3.41 2.95
C ARG A 271 15.48 -4.52 3.96
N LYS A 272 16.33 -4.61 4.99
CA LYS A 272 16.14 -5.54 6.13
C LYS A 272 14.81 -5.33 6.87
N SER A 273 14.27 -4.11 6.87
CA SER A 273 12.97 -3.80 7.49
C SER A 273 11.76 -4.16 6.61
N SER A 274 11.98 -4.73 5.43
CA SER A 274 10.91 -5.04 4.49
C SER A 274 10.15 -6.30 4.91
N ASN A 275 8.84 -6.31 4.71
CA ASN A 275 8.03 -7.53 4.87
C ASN A 275 8.41 -8.61 3.83
N GLU A 276 9.06 -8.22 2.73
CA GLU A 276 9.53 -9.11 1.67
C GLU A 276 10.89 -9.74 1.98
N LEU A 277 11.52 -9.43 3.12
CA LEU A 277 12.89 -9.88 3.44
C LEU A 277 12.99 -11.42 3.44
N ALA A 278 12.01 -12.10 4.02
CA ALA A 278 12.00 -13.57 4.11
C ALA A 278 12.05 -14.22 2.72
N ASP A 279 11.14 -13.82 1.84
CA ASP A 279 11.06 -14.30 0.45
C ASP A 279 12.34 -13.94 -0.32
N THR A 280 12.83 -12.71 -0.14
CA THR A 280 14.06 -12.21 -0.76
C THR A 280 15.27 -13.04 -0.37
N LEU A 281 15.43 -13.37 0.92
CA LEU A 281 16.55 -14.18 1.40
C LEU A 281 16.46 -15.60 0.85
N SER A 282 15.25 -16.18 0.79
CA SER A 282 15.05 -17.51 0.20
C SER A 282 15.49 -17.51 -1.28
N GLU A 283 15.06 -16.53 -2.07
CA GLU A 283 15.48 -16.40 -3.47
C GLU A 283 16.97 -16.06 -3.63
N LEU A 284 17.55 -15.34 -2.67
CA LEU A 284 18.97 -14.99 -2.67
C LEU A 284 19.84 -16.24 -2.53
N THR A 285 19.43 -17.22 -1.71
CA THR A 285 20.14 -18.50 -1.61
C THR A 285 20.23 -19.18 -2.98
N TRP A 286 19.12 -19.28 -3.71
CA TRP A 286 19.08 -19.87 -5.05
C TRP A 286 19.93 -19.09 -6.06
N ALA A 287 19.81 -17.76 -6.08
CA ALA A 287 20.57 -16.92 -6.99
C ALA A 287 22.08 -17.01 -6.73
N GLN A 288 22.50 -17.13 -5.46
CA GLN A 288 23.91 -17.34 -5.09
C GLN A 288 24.40 -18.73 -5.48
N LEU A 289 23.60 -19.78 -5.24
CA LEU A 289 23.91 -21.15 -5.64
C LEU A 289 24.18 -21.22 -7.15
N LEU A 290 23.26 -20.70 -7.98
CA LEU A 290 23.40 -20.72 -9.44
C LEU A 290 24.47 -19.77 -9.98
N ASN A 291 24.95 -18.84 -9.15
CA ASN A 291 26.09 -17.98 -9.46
C ASN A 291 27.41 -18.55 -8.91
N PHE A 292 27.44 -19.83 -8.53
CA PHE A 292 28.61 -20.54 -7.98
C PHE A 292 29.19 -19.89 -6.71
N ARG A 293 28.36 -19.16 -5.95
CA ARG A 293 28.73 -18.53 -4.67
C ARG A 293 28.23 -19.38 -3.50
N TYR A 294 28.77 -20.60 -3.41
CA TYR A 294 28.27 -21.63 -2.49
C TYR A 294 28.37 -21.21 -1.02
N ASP A 295 29.46 -20.55 -0.64
CA ASP A 295 29.71 -20.01 0.69
C ASP A 295 28.67 -18.94 1.10
N GLU A 296 28.37 -18.00 0.21
CA GLU A 296 27.32 -17.01 0.43
C GLU A 296 25.93 -17.65 0.48
N SER A 297 25.67 -18.63 -0.38
CA SER A 297 24.41 -19.36 -0.42
C SER A 297 24.15 -20.09 0.92
N ILE A 298 25.16 -20.78 1.45
CA ILE A 298 25.07 -21.49 2.74
C ILE A 298 24.85 -20.50 3.89
N GLY A 299 25.60 -19.39 3.94
CA GLY A 299 25.44 -18.37 4.98
C GLY A 299 24.04 -17.75 4.97
N THR A 300 23.53 -17.42 3.79
CA THR A 300 22.16 -16.90 3.63
C THR A 300 21.10 -17.93 4.06
N ALA A 301 21.25 -19.19 3.64
CA ALA A 301 20.32 -20.26 4.00
C ALA A 301 20.32 -20.57 5.50
N MET A 302 21.48 -20.50 6.16
CA MET A 302 21.60 -20.73 7.59
C MET A 302 20.90 -19.64 8.39
N ASN A 303 20.98 -18.37 7.95
CA ASN A 303 20.27 -17.25 8.57
C ASN A 303 18.74 -17.38 8.50
N LEU A 304 18.18 -18.05 7.48
CA LEU A 304 16.75 -18.37 7.43
C LEU A 304 16.35 -19.45 8.45
N GLN A 305 17.31 -20.25 8.93
CA GLN A 305 17.08 -21.31 9.90
C GLN A 305 17.45 -20.91 11.33
N SER A 306 18.08 -19.76 11.53
CA SER A 306 18.59 -19.27 12.81
C SER A 306 18.06 -17.86 13.16
N GLY A 307 18.41 -17.37 14.36
CA GLY A 307 18.13 -15.99 14.79
C GLY A 307 16.66 -15.57 14.72
N GLY A 308 16.41 -14.31 14.38
CA GLY A 308 15.06 -13.73 14.28
C GLY A 308 14.19 -14.33 13.16
N LEU A 309 14.80 -14.97 12.16
CA LEU A 309 14.10 -15.59 11.03
C LEU A 309 13.82 -17.08 11.23
N ARG A 310 14.25 -17.71 12.34
CA ARG A 310 14.01 -19.14 12.64
C ARG A 310 12.54 -19.55 12.61
N ARG A 311 11.62 -18.60 12.76
CA ARG A 311 10.16 -18.82 12.68
C ARG A 311 9.61 -18.57 11.27
N THR A 312 10.44 -18.35 10.28
CA THR A 312 10.03 -18.18 8.88
C THR A 312 9.84 -19.53 8.22
N PHE A 313 8.82 -19.63 7.37
CA PHE A 313 8.61 -20.81 6.56
C PHE A 313 9.50 -20.74 5.31
N ALA A 314 10.73 -21.23 5.43
CA ALA A 314 11.69 -21.31 4.33
C ALA A 314 12.20 -22.75 4.14
N PRO A 315 11.33 -23.70 3.73
CA PRO A 315 11.68 -25.11 3.61
C PRO A 315 12.78 -25.41 2.58
N GLU A 316 13.00 -24.54 1.60
CA GLU A 316 14.06 -24.69 0.60
C GLU A 316 15.44 -24.45 1.18
N ALA A 317 15.57 -23.66 2.24
CA ALA A 317 16.88 -23.22 2.72
C ALA A 317 17.80 -24.40 3.10
N PRO A 318 17.37 -25.44 3.84
CA PRO A 318 18.21 -26.60 4.10
C PRO A 318 18.53 -27.42 2.83
N MET A 319 17.64 -27.44 1.83
CA MET A 319 17.88 -28.13 0.56
C MET A 319 18.96 -27.41 -0.27
N VAL A 320 18.84 -26.10 -0.44
CA VAL A 320 19.84 -25.27 -1.13
C VAL A 320 21.18 -25.32 -0.38
N MET A 321 21.15 -25.34 0.95
CA MET A 321 22.33 -25.55 1.78
C MET A 321 22.98 -26.91 1.53
N ALA A 322 22.19 -27.99 1.46
CA ALA A 322 22.69 -29.32 1.13
C ALA A 322 23.37 -29.31 -0.25
N MET A 323 22.69 -28.79 -1.28
CA MET A 323 23.23 -28.68 -2.63
C MET A 323 24.55 -27.91 -2.66
N ALA A 324 24.61 -26.72 -2.06
CA ALA A 324 25.83 -25.91 -2.00
C ALA A 324 26.98 -26.63 -1.26
N MET A 325 26.69 -27.34 -0.16
CA MET A 325 27.70 -28.13 0.55
C MET A 325 28.18 -29.35 -0.26
N ASN A 326 27.30 -29.94 -1.06
CA ASN A 326 27.65 -31.04 -1.96
C ASN A 326 28.65 -30.57 -3.03
N GLU A 327 28.39 -29.41 -3.62
CA GLU A 327 29.27 -28.77 -4.61
C GLU A 327 30.65 -28.40 -4.03
N LEU A 328 30.75 -28.14 -2.72
CA LEU A 328 32.02 -27.92 -2.01
C LEU A 328 32.69 -29.23 -1.53
N CYS A 329 32.19 -30.40 -1.94
CA CYS A 329 32.61 -31.73 -1.48
C CYS A 329 32.54 -31.88 0.06
N GLN A 330 31.58 -31.24 0.72
CA GLN A 330 31.31 -31.36 2.16
C GLN A 330 30.13 -32.30 2.43
N TYR A 331 30.25 -33.56 1.96
CA TYR A 331 29.15 -34.52 1.96
C TYR A 331 28.51 -34.80 3.32
N GLN A 332 29.31 -34.85 4.40
CA GLN A 332 28.77 -35.08 5.76
C GLN A 332 27.90 -33.92 6.23
N ASP A 333 28.33 -32.68 5.98
CA ASP A 333 27.57 -31.47 6.28
C ASP A 333 26.31 -31.36 5.42
N SER A 334 26.43 -31.75 4.16
CA SER A 334 25.29 -31.80 3.24
C SER A 334 24.17 -32.73 3.74
N ILE A 335 24.51 -33.95 4.20
CA ILE A 335 23.55 -34.86 4.86
C ILE A 335 22.99 -34.27 6.16
N ARG A 336 23.80 -33.53 6.94
CA ARG A 336 23.29 -32.84 8.14
C ARG A 336 22.21 -31.81 7.80
N ALA A 337 22.36 -31.09 6.69
CA ALA A 337 21.37 -30.12 6.24
C ALA A 337 20.04 -30.81 5.84
N ILE A 338 20.09 -31.97 5.19
CA ILE A 338 18.89 -32.79 4.90
C ILE A 338 18.19 -33.23 6.19
N ARG A 339 18.95 -33.71 7.18
CA ARG A 339 18.39 -34.10 8.49
C ARG A 339 17.78 -32.92 9.23
N LEU A 340 18.34 -31.71 9.07
CA LEU A 340 17.77 -30.49 9.62
C LEU A 340 16.39 -30.19 9.03
N PHE A 341 16.22 -30.37 7.71
CA PHE A 341 14.90 -30.28 7.07
C PHE A 341 13.91 -31.26 7.70
N GLN A 342 14.27 -32.55 7.75
CA GLN A 342 13.41 -33.59 8.31
C GLN A 342 13.00 -33.26 9.76
N LYS A 343 13.98 -32.93 10.62
CA LYS A 343 13.72 -32.56 12.03
C LYS A 343 12.72 -31.40 12.16
N ASN A 344 12.90 -30.35 11.34
CA ASN A 344 12.16 -29.09 11.52
C ASN A 344 10.81 -29.07 10.78
N TYR A 345 10.70 -29.77 9.64
CA TYR A 345 9.54 -29.67 8.75
C TYR A 345 8.66 -30.92 8.73
N GLU A 346 9.12 -32.08 9.18
CA GLU A 346 8.26 -33.27 9.26
C GLU A 346 7.04 -33.07 10.20
N PRO A 347 7.17 -32.48 11.41
CA PRO A 347 6.00 -32.19 12.24
C PRO A 347 5.04 -31.19 11.60
N ILE A 348 5.58 -30.23 10.84
CA ILE A 348 4.80 -29.21 10.12
C ILE A 348 4.04 -29.86 8.98
N HIS A 349 4.70 -30.72 8.20
CA HIS A 349 4.09 -31.50 7.13
C HIS A 349 2.93 -32.34 7.66
N ARG A 350 3.13 -33.08 8.75
CA ARG A 350 2.06 -33.86 9.40
C ARG A 350 0.88 -33.00 9.84
N TRP A 351 1.15 -31.82 10.40
CA TRP A 351 0.10 -30.87 10.78
C TRP A 351 -0.68 -30.36 9.56
N LEU A 352 0.03 -29.98 8.50
CA LEU A 352 -0.58 -29.49 7.25
C LEU A 352 -1.41 -30.56 6.55
N ALA A 353 -0.91 -31.80 6.48
CA ALA A 353 -1.65 -32.95 5.96
C ALA A 353 -2.97 -33.15 6.72
N ASN A 354 -2.91 -33.18 8.06
CA ASN A 354 -4.11 -33.32 8.88
C ASN A 354 -5.09 -32.13 8.72
N TRP A 355 -4.58 -30.90 8.57
CA TRP A 355 -5.45 -29.74 8.31
C TRP A 355 -6.09 -29.81 6.91
N ASN A 356 -5.38 -30.30 5.89
CA ASN A 356 -5.95 -30.47 4.54
C ASN A 356 -7.08 -31.52 4.54
N GLU A 357 -6.94 -32.60 5.31
CA GLU A 357 -7.98 -33.61 5.49
C GLU A 357 -9.18 -33.07 6.28
N HIS A 358 -8.93 -32.19 7.26
CA HIS A 358 -9.96 -31.65 8.15
C HIS A 358 -9.88 -30.12 8.25
N PRO A 359 -10.23 -29.37 7.18
CA PRO A 359 -10.04 -27.92 7.16
C PRO A 359 -10.81 -27.22 8.28
N GLN A 360 -10.09 -26.45 9.09
CA GLN A 360 -10.65 -25.59 10.13
C GLN A 360 -10.43 -24.11 9.82
N PRO A 361 -11.30 -23.19 10.29
CA PRO A 361 -11.05 -21.75 10.21
C PRO A 361 -9.68 -21.37 10.78
N LEU A 362 -8.92 -20.57 10.04
CA LEU A 362 -7.53 -20.21 10.36
C LEU A 362 -7.42 -18.82 11.02
N TYR A 363 -8.40 -17.95 10.86
CA TYR A 363 -8.39 -16.60 11.44
C TYR A 363 -8.25 -16.64 12.97
N GLU A 364 -9.05 -17.44 13.65
CA GLU A 364 -8.98 -17.56 15.11
C GLU A 364 -7.64 -18.13 15.57
N GLN A 365 -7.05 -19.05 14.79
CA GLN A 365 -5.73 -19.61 15.08
C GLN A 365 -4.63 -18.56 14.89
N ALA A 366 -4.71 -17.72 13.85
CA ALA A 366 -3.78 -16.61 13.62
C ALA A 366 -3.84 -15.59 14.78
N ILE A 367 -5.05 -15.21 15.22
CA ILE A 367 -5.23 -14.32 16.38
C ILE A 367 -4.73 -14.97 17.67
N ALA A 368 -5.01 -16.26 17.87
CA ALA A 368 -4.49 -17.00 19.01
C ALA A 368 -2.95 -17.05 19.01
N HIS A 369 -2.32 -17.07 17.83
CA HIS A 369 -0.85 -17.07 17.71
C HIS A 369 -0.26 -15.73 18.15
N ILE A 370 -0.87 -14.61 17.71
CA ILE A 370 -0.50 -13.26 18.20
C ILE A 370 -0.64 -13.19 19.72
N ALA A 371 -1.66 -13.85 20.28
CA ALA A 371 -1.88 -13.95 21.71
C ALA A 371 -1.00 -15.00 22.43
N LYS A 372 -0.05 -15.66 21.73
CA LYS A 372 0.82 -16.74 22.24
C LYS A 372 0.06 -17.96 22.79
N LYS A 373 -1.08 -18.28 22.19
CA LYS A 373 -2.01 -19.37 22.58
C LYS A 373 -2.34 -20.34 21.44
N ALA A 374 -1.78 -20.14 20.24
CA ALA A 374 -2.10 -21.00 19.10
C ALA A 374 -1.54 -22.41 19.24
N LYS A 375 -2.27 -23.37 18.66
CA LYS A 375 -1.82 -24.76 18.47
C LYS A 375 -1.10 -24.99 17.14
N ALA A 376 -1.24 -24.06 16.19
CA ALA A 376 -0.59 -24.17 14.88
C ALA A 376 0.94 -24.02 15.00
N PRO A 377 1.73 -24.74 14.19
CA PRO A 377 3.18 -24.58 14.18
C PRO A 377 3.62 -23.13 13.94
N ASP A 378 4.60 -22.66 14.72
CA ASP A 378 5.06 -21.27 14.67
C ASP A 378 5.43 -20.80 13.27
N ARG A 379 6.11 -21.65 12.48
CA ARG A 379 6.53 -21.31 11.11
C ARG A 379 5.36 -21.06 10.17
N ILE A 380 4.24 -21.75 10.38
CA ILE A 380 3.04 -21.59 9.56
C ILE A 380 2.24 -20.38 10.01
N ALA A 381 2.02 -20.24 11.32
CA ALA A 381 1.25 -19.13 11.86
C ALA A 381 1.93 -17.78 11.63
N SER A 382 3.27 -17.73 11.66
CA SER A 382 4.04 -16.54 11.35
C SER A 382 3.84 -16.07 9.90
N GLU A 383 3.66 -16.99 8.93
CA GLU A 383 3.38 -16.65 7.53
C GLU A 383 1.97 -16.09 7.35
N TRP A 384 1.01 -16.55 8.14
CA TRP A 384 -0.35 -16.01 8.09
C TRP A 384 -0.36 -14.55 8.53
N ILE A 385 0.22 -14.24 9.69
CA ILE A 385 0.19 -12.89 10.27
C ILE A 385 1.04 -11.89 9.49
N ARG A 386 2.11 -12.34 8.82
CA ARG A 386 2.96 -11.49 7.97
C ARG A 386 2.38 -11.26 6.58
N SER A 387 1.38 -12.03 6.16
CA SER A 387 0.78 -11.87 4.84
C SER A 387 0.12 -10.49 4.71
N ALA A 388 0.42 -9.78 3.62
CA ALA A 388 -0.17 -8.47 3.34
C ALA A 388 -1.71 -8.51 3.29
N VAL A 389 -2.28 -9.63 2.86
CA VAL A 389 -3.73 -9.87 2.85
C VAL A 389 -4.29 -9.89 4.27
N PHE A 390 -3.68 -10.63 5.20
CA PHE A 390 -4.12 -10.67 6.59
C PHE A 390 -4.01 -9.28 7.24
N ILE A 391 -2.86 -8.63 7.10
CA ILE A 391 -2.60 -7.30 7.69
C ILE A 391 -3.64 -6.28 7.21
N SER A 392 -3.86 -6.19 5.89
CA SER A 392 -4.81 -5.24 5.33
C SER A 392 -6.26 -5.46 5.78
N HIS A 393 -6.71 -6.73 5.89
CA HIS A 393 -8.05 -7.03 6.41
C HIS A 393 -8.13 -6.76 7.92
N GLN A 394 -7.07 -7.02 8.69
CA GLN A 394 -7.01 -6.69 10.10
C GLN A 394 -7.07 -5.18 10.34
N ASP A 395 -6.39 -4.39 9.51
CA ASP A 395 -6.44 -2.92 9.56
C ASP A 395 -7.84 -2.38 9.27
N GLU A 396 -8.57 -2.94 8.31
CA GLU A 396 -9.98 -2.59 8.08
C GLU A 396 -10.89 -2.99 9.25
N MET A 397 -10.65 -4.15 9.87
CA MET A 397 -11.39 -4.54 11.07
C MET A 397 -11.15 -3.57 12.23
N ASN A 398 -9.90 -3.15 12.43
CA ASN A 398 -9.55 -2.14 13.43
C ASN A 398 -10.21 -0.80 13.10
N LEU A 399 -10.22 -0.40 11.82
CA LEU A 399 -10.92 0.81 11.36
C LEU A 399 -12.43 0.76 11.68
N MET A 400 -13.10 -0.38 11.51
CA MET A 400 -14.53 -0.50 11.87
C MET A 400 -14.78 -0.32 13.37
N LEU A 401 -13.86 -0.80 14.22
CA LEU A 401 -13.96 -0.59 15.67
C LEU A 401 -13.81 0.89 16.01
N ASP A 402 -12.77 1.53 15.46
CA ASP A 402 -12.53 2.97 15.57
C ASP A 402 -13.75 3.80 15.13
N GLU A 403 -14.38 3.44 14.02
CA GLU A 403 -15.57 4.13 13.51
C GLU A 403 -16.79 3.96 14.41
N ASN A 404 -16.97 2.80 15.05
CA ASN A 404 -18.06 2.60 16.01
C ASN A 404 -17.90 3.52 17.23
N ASP A 405 -16.68 3.63 17.76
CA ASP A 405 -16.40 4.51 18.88
C ASP A 405 -16.59 5.98 18.50
N ARG A 406 -16.11 6.36 17.31
CA ARG A 406 -16.27 7.73 16.77
C ARG A 406 -17.72 8.05 16.45
N ALA A 407 -18.54 7.10 16.01
CA ALA A 407 -19.95 7.33 15.71
C ALA A 407 -20.71 7.97 16.90
N SER A 408 -20.47 7.48 18.11
CA SER A 408 -21.05 8.04 19.34
C SER A 408 -20.52 9.45 19.64
N THR A 409 -19.21 9.65 19.48
CA THR A 409 -18.53 10.93 19.71
C THR A 409 -19.01 12.01 18.75
N ILE A 410 -19.14 11.67 17.47
CA ILE A 410 -19.67 12.56 16.45
C ILE A 410 -21.11 12.94 16.84
N THR A 411 -21.97 11.97 17.17
CA THR A 411 -23.37 12.16 17.66
C THR A 411 -23.45 13.22 18.76
N LYS A 412 -22.60 13.09 19.79
CA LYS A 412 -22.51 14.04 20.89
C LYS A 412 -22.02 15.42 20.45
N SER A 413 -20.92 15.49 19.70
CA SER A 413 -20.32 16.75 19.26
C SER A 413 -21.26 17.57 18.36
N GLY A 414 -22.13 16.91 17.58
CA GLY A 414 -23.15 17.57 16.77
C GLY A 414 -24.21 18.25 17.62
N SER A 415 -24.63 17.60 18.71
CA SER A 415 -25.59 18.14 19.67
C SER A 415 -25.00 19.31 20.46
N GLU A 416 -23.75 19.18 20.90
CA GLU A 416 -22.99 20.26 21.56
C GLU A 416 -22.81 21.48 20.64
N LEU A 417 -22.50 21.25 19.36
CA LEU A 417 -22.37 22.31 18.37
C LEU A 417 -23.70 23.06 18.15
N GLN A 418 -24.82 22.33 18.04
CA GLN A 418 -26.15 22.95 17.93
C GLN A 418 -26.46 23.84 19.15
N HIS A 419 -26.17 23.33 20.35
CA HIS A 419 -26.39 24.09 21.59
C HIS A 419 -25.50 25.34 21.67
N LYS A 420 -24.22 25.21 21.31
CA LYS A 420 -23.27 26.32 21.26
C LYS A 420 -23.75 27.40 20.28
N MET A 421 -24.10 27.01 19.04
CA MET A 421 -24.60 27.94 18.03
C MET A 421 -25.89 28.65 18.47
N ALA A 422 -26.83 27.92 19.09
CA ALA A 422 -28.05 28.52 19.63
C ALA A 422 -27.74 29.56 20.72
N THR A 423 -26.80 29.26 21.62
CA THR A 423 -26.36 30.17 22.68
C THR A 423 -25.68 31.42 22.10
N ASP A 424 -24.81 31.26 21.11
CA ASP A 424 -24.13 32.36 20.41
C ASP A 424 -25.12 33.27 19.66
N ILE A 425 -26.16 32.69 19.04
CA ILE A 425 -27.24 33.44 18.40
C ILE A 425 -28.04 34.24 19.43
N LEU A 426 -28.41 33.62 20.57
CA LEU A 426 -29.14 34.32 21.64
C LEU A 426 -28.33 35.47 22.23
N LYS A 427 -27.01 35.28 22.40
CA LYS A 427 -26.10 36.33 22.85
C LYS A 427 -26.04 37.48 21.83
N THR A 428 -25.79 37.16 20.56
CA THR A 428 -25.75 38.15 19.47
C THR A 428 -27.06 38.93 19.36
N LEU A 429 -28.20 38.24 19.49
CA LEU A 429 -29.52 38.86 19.46
C LEU A 429 -29.74 39.79 20.67
N ARG A 430 -29.33 39.37 21.87
CA ARG A 430 -29.42 40.19 23.09
C ARG A 430 -28.63 41.50 22.94
N ASP A 431 -27.43 41.42 22.37
CA ASP A 431 -26.54 42.56 22.19
C ASP A 431 -26.99 43.48 21.02
N LEU A 432 -27.52 42.90 19.94
CA LEU A 432 -27.94 43.63 18.73
C LEU A 432 -29.30 44.32 18.91
N LYS A 433 -30.25 43.70 19.63
CA LYS A 433 -31.61 44.22 19.84
C LYS A 433 -31.65 45.67 20.34
N PRO A 434 -30.93 46.09 21.40
CA PRO A 434 -30.94 47.49 21.86
C PRO A 434 -30.32 48.44 20.83
N ARG A 435 -29.20 48.05 20.20
CA ARG A 435 -28.51 48.85 19.18
C ARG A 435 -29.37 49.08 17.94
N TYR A 436 -30.06 48.03 17.48
CA TYR A 436 -31.02 48.10 16.39
C TYR A 436 -32.19 49.04 16.73
N LYS A 437 -32.75 48.96 17.94
CA LYS A 437 -33.82 49.88 18.38
C LYS A 437 -33.38 51.33 18.36
N VAL A 438 -32.20 51.63 18.90
CA VAL A 438 -31.64 53.00 18.90
C VAL A 438 -31.38 53.49 17.48
N ALA A 439 -30.79 52.64 16.62
CA ALA A 439 -30.55 52.98 15.21
C ALA A 439 -31.86 53.26 14.47
N LYS A 440 -32.89 52.45 14.70
CA LYS A 440 -34.22 52.63 14.09
C LYS A 440 -34.94 53.90 14.59
N MET A 441 -34.78 54.27 15.86
CA MET A 441 -35.33 55.52 16.40
C MET A 441 -34.65 56.76 15.82
N LYS A 442 -33.34 56.67 15.52
CA LYS A 442 -32.56 57.77 14.92
C LYS A 442 -32.72 57.88 13.40
N GLN A 443 -33.33 56.88 12.76
CA GLN A 443 -33.45 56.80 11.30
C GLN A 443 -34.52 57.76 10.79
N LYS A 444 -34.14 58.70 9.93
CA LYS A 444 -35.11 59.55 9.22
C LYS A 444 -35.86 58.73 8.16
N PRO A 445 -37.11 59.09 7.81
CA PRO A 445 -37.83 58.42 6.73
C PRO A 445 -37.00 58.44 5.43
N GLY A 446 -36.68 57.26 4.89
CA GLY A 446 -35.91 57.08 3.66
C GLY A 446 -34.39 56.89 3.82
N GLU A 447 -33.83 57.11 5.02
CA GLU A 447 -32.42 56.85 5.27
C GLU A 447 -32.18 55.35 5.52
N LEU A 448 -31.04 54.78 5.12
CA LEU A 448 -30.68 53.39 5.42
C LEU A 448 -30.20 53.25 6.87
N LEU A 449 -30.40 52.08 7.48
CA LEU A 449 -29.82 51.78 8.79
C LEU A 449 -28.29 51.90 8.75
N ALA A 450 -27.69 52.25 9.90
CA ALA A 450 -26.24 52.33 10.03
C ALA A 450 -25.57 51.04 9.50
N LYS A 451 -24.54 51.21 8.66
CA LYS A 451 -23.84 50.10 7.97
C LYS A 451 -23.38 49.02 8.96
N THR A 452 -22.94 49.40 10.16
CA THR A 452 -22.53 48.47 11.23
C THR A 452 -23.66 47.55 11.68
N VAL A 453 -24.86 48.09 11.89
CA VAL A 453 -26.06 47.32 12.29
C VAL A 453 -26.49 46.40 11.15
N LEU A 454 -26.39 46.83 9.89
CA LEU A 454 -26.67 45.99 8.73
C LEU A 454 -25.71 44.79 8.64
N VAL A 455 -24.41 45.00 8.87
CA VAL A 455 -23.42 43.91 8.90
C VAL A 455 -23.68 42.92 10.05
N GLU A 456 -24.05 43.42 11.24
CA GLU A 456 -24.39 42.55 12.38
C GLU A 456 -25.69 41.76 12.16
N LEU A 457 -26.71 42.38 11.53
CA LEU A 457 -27.94 41.69 11.14
C LEU A 457 -27.68 40.60 10.10
N ASP A 458 -26.82 40.87 9.12
CA ASP A 458 -26.42 39.88 8.13
C ASP A 458 -25.62 38.72 8.75
N ARG A 459 -24.73 39.02 9.70
CA ARG A 459 -24.05 37.99 10.51
C ARG A 459 -25.04 37.13 11.30
N LEU A 460 -26.00 37.75 12.00
CA LEU A 460 -27.02 37.05 12.77
C LEU A 460 -27.89 36.17 11.85
N LYS A 461 -28.29 36.69 10.68
CA LYS A 461 -29.03 35.94 9.67
C LYS A 461 -28.27 34.70 9.23
N ARG A 462 -26.97 34.82 8.95
CA ARG A 462 -26.10 33.68 8.61
C ARG A 462 -26.04 32.64 9.72
N GLN A 463 -25.80 33.05 10.97
CA GLN A 463 -25.79 32.12 12.11
C GLN A 463 -27.11 31.35 12.25
N ILE A 464 -28.27 32.02 12.07
CA ILE A 464 -29.58 31.37 12.11
C ILE A 464 -29.76 30.39 10.96
N VAL A 465 -29.33 30.76 9.75
CA VAL A 465 -29.37 29.86 8.58
C VAL A 465 -28.50 28.63 8.83
N ASP A 466 -27.30 28.80 9.35
CA ASP A 466 -26.37 27.71 9.65
C ASP A 466 -26.92 26.76 10.73
N LEU A 467 -27.50 27.30 11.80
CA LEU A 467 -28.15 26.48 12.83
C LEU A 467 -29.32 25.69 12.24
N ARG A 468 -30.14 26.31 11.40
CA ARG A 468 -31.26 25.61 10.72
C ARG A 468 -30.77 24.53 9.76
N ARG A 469 -29.70 24.79 9.00
CA ARG A 469 -29.05 23.80 8.13
C ARG A 469 -28.59 22.61 8.97
N LEU A 470 -27.91 22.87 10.08
CA LEU A 470 -27.43 21.85 11.03
C LEU A 470 -28.56 21.02 11.66
N GLN A 471 -29.65 21.65 12.09
CA GLN A 471 -30.82 20.97 12.65
C GLN A 471 -31.54 20.10 11.61
N ARG A 472 -31.66 20.58 10.37
CA ARG A 472 -32.28 19.82 9.27
C ARG A 472 -31.43 18.64 8.81
N SER A 473 -30.11 18.82 8.77
CA SER A 473 -29.19 17.73 8.44
C SER A 473 -29.10 16.71 9.57
N ALA A 474 -29.45 17.09 10.81
CA ALA A 474 -29.30 16.28 12.02
C ALA A 474 -29.81 14.83 11.91
N PRO A 475 -31.09 14.61 11.59
CA PRO A 475 -31.64 13.26 11.45
C PRO A 475 -31.00 12.46 10.31
N ILE A 476 -30.53 13.14 9.25
CA ILE A 476 -29.94 12.48 8.09
C ILE A 476 -28.59 11.87 8.46
N TRP A 477 -27.70 12.62 9.13
CA TRP A 477 -26.40 12.05 9.50
C TRP A 477 -26.53 11.00 10.59
N HIS A 478 -27.43 11.16 11.58
CA HIS A 478 -27.71 10.08 12.53
C HIS A 478 -28.17 8.80 11.82
N LYS A 479 -29.04 8.91 10.81
CA LYS A 479 -29.49 7.76 10.02
C LYS A 479 -28.34 7.12 9.24
N VAL A 480 -27.47 7.93 8.63
CA VAL A 480 -26.29 7.42 7.88
C VAL A 480 -25.33 6.70 8.81
N ILE A 481 -24.96 7.30 9.95
CA ILE A 481 -24.08 6.70 10.94
C ILE A 481 -24.71 5.43 11.53
N GLY A 482 -25.97 5.47 11.93
CA GLY A 482 -26.68 4.29 12.45
C GLY A 482 -26.75 3.15 11.44
N SER A 483 -26.97 3.46 10.16
CA SER A 483 -26.95 2.46 9.08
C SER A 483 -25.57 1.86 8.88
N GLN A 484 -24.49 2.65 9.02
CA GLN A 484 -23.12 2.15 8.92
C GLN A 484 -22.81 1.21 10.08
N VAL A 485 -23.06 1.63 11.32
CA VAL A 485 -22.84 0.81 12.52
C VAL A 485 -23.61 -0.51 12.43
N ALA A 486 -24.86 -0.48 11.94
CA ALA A 486 -25.66 -1.69 11.73
C ALA A 486 -25.08 -2.66 10.68
N ARG A 487 -24.31 -2.18 9.70
CA ARG A 487 -23.68 -3.02 8.66
C ARG A 487 -22.34 -3.60 9.09
N ASN A 488 -21.68 -3.02 10.10
CA ASN A 488 -20.35 -3.43 10.53
C ASN A 488 -20.25 -4.93 10.94
N PRO A 489 -21.22 -5.54 11.64
CA PRO A 489 -21.16 -6.98 11.95
C PRO A 489 -21.12 -7.87 10.69
N ALA A 490 -21.95 -7.59 9.69
CA ALA A 490 -21.99 -8.34 8.45
C ALA A 490 -20.69 -8.16 7.64
N ARG A 491 -20.16 -6.93 7.58
CA ARG A 491 -18.87 -6.65 6.94
C ARG A 491 -17.71 -7.38 7.63
N LYS A 492 -17.67 -7.35 8.97
CA LYS A 492 -16.67 -8.09 9.76
C LYS A 492 -16.73 -9.59 9.46
N ALA A 493 -17.91 -10.19 9.41
CA ALA A 493 -18.08 -11.60 9.05
C ALA A 493 -17.55 -11.89 7.63
N ALA A 494 -17.83 -11.01 6.65
CA ALA A 494 -17.34 -11.15 5.30
C ALA A 494 -15.81 -11.03 5.21
N LEU A 495 -15.19 -10.10 5.95
CA LEU A 495 -13.73 -9.98 6.02
C LEU A 495 -13.09 -11.22 6.64
N ILE A 496 -13.65 -11.75 7.75
CA ILE A 496 -13.17 -12.99 8.37
C ILE A 496 -13.26 -14.17 7.40
N ALA A 497 -14.36 -14.29 6.64
CA ALA A 497 -14.51 -15.32 5.62
C ALA A 497 -13.47 -15.17 4.50
N SER A 498 -13.20 -13.94 4.05
CA SER A 498 -12.15 -13.64 3.06
C SER A 498 -10.76 -14.01 3.59
N ILE A 499 -10.44 -13.64 4.84
CA ILE A 499 -9.16 -14.01 5.48
C ILE A 499 -9.03 -15.53 5.52
N ASN A 500 -10.04 -16.25 6.03
CA ASN A 500 -10.01 -17.71 6.11
C ASN A 500 -9.77 -18.37 4.75
N LYS A 501 -10.44 -17.88 3.69
CA LYS A 501 -10.24 -18.37 2.33
C LYS A 501 -8.80 -18.14 1.84
N ASN A 502 -8.25 -16.96 2.07
CA ASN A 502 -6.88 -16.63 1.65
C ASN A 502 -5.82 -17.40 2.43
N LEU A 503 -6.00 -17.52 3.76
CA LEU A 503 -5.11 -18.31 4.60
C LEU A 503 -5.18 -19.79 4.22
N ALA A 504 -6.37 -20.33 3.94
CA ALA A 504 -6.53 -21.71 3.47
C ALA A 504 -5.76 -21.96 2.17
N ALA A 505 -5.88 -21.08 1.18
CA ALA A 505 -5.13 -21.18 -0.07
C ALA A 505 -3.61 -21.09 0.15
N ARG A 506 -3.15 -20.25 1.07
CA ARG A 506 -1.73 -20.16 1.44
C ARG A 506 -1.25 -21.43 2.15
N THR A 507 -2.02 -21.96 3.09
CA THR A 507 -1.73 -23.21 3.81
C THR A 507 -1.64 -24.39 2.85
N GLN A 508 -2.54 -24.49 1.88
CA GLN A 508 -2.46 -25.51 0.83
C GLN A 508 -1.17 -25.39 0.00
N ARG A 509 -0.77 -24.16 -0.39
CA ARG A 509 0.49 -23.96 -1.13
C ARG A 509 1.71 -24.36 -0.30
N MET A 510 1.73 -24.01 0.99
CA MET A 510 2.83 -24.41 1.89
C MET A 510 2.92 -25.94 2.01
N PHE A 511 1.79 -26.65 2.02
CA PHE A 511 1.77 -28.11 2.01
C PHE A 511 2.40 -28.67 0.72
N LEU A 512 1.92 -28.23 -0.45
CA LEU A 512 2.44 -28.69 -1.74
C LEU A 512 3.95 -28.38 -1.91
N GLN A 513 4.38 -27.21 -1.43
CA GLN A 513 5.78 -26.82 -1.42
C GLN A 513 6.64 -27.76 -0.56
N LEU A 514 6.14 -28.24 0.59
CA LEU A 514 6.86 -29.25 1.39
C LEU A 514 6.93 -30.60 0.69
N GLU A 515 5.86 -31.03 0.02
CA GLU A 515 5.88 -32.28 -0.75
C GLU A 515 6.93 -32.22 -1.86
N GLU A 516 6.92 -31.15 -2.65
CA GLU A 516 7.90 -30.94 -3.73
C GLU A 516 9.35 -30.91 -3.20
N ILE A 517 9.60 -30.22 -2.09
CA ILE A 517 10.95 -30.13 -1.51
C ILE A 517 11.37 -31.47 -0.91
N ALA A 518 10.45 -32.20 -0.28
CA ALA A 518 10.73 -33.52 0.27
C ALA A 518 11.11 -34.53 -0.83
N GLU A 519 10.45 -34.48 -1.98
CA GLU A 519 10.79 -35.28 -3.16
C GLU A 519 12.16 -34.90 -3.73
N ASN A 520 12.40 -33.59 -3.94
CA ASN A 520 13.67 -33.10 -4.46
C ASN A 520 14.86 -33.43 -3.54
N LEU A 521 14.65 -33.39 -2.21
CA LEU A 521 15.66 -33.75 -1.23
C LEU A 521 16.12 -35.21 -1.34
N GLN A 522 15.25 -36.13 -1.76
CA GLN A 522 15.64 -37.52 -1.98
C GLN A 522 16.64 -37.63 -3.15
N MET A 523 16.44 -36.84 -4.21
CA MET A 523 17.36 -36.79 -5.35
C MET A 523 18.71 -36.20 -4.94
N VAL A 524 18.69 -35.09 -4.20
CA VAL A 524 19.91 -34.47 -3.64
C VAL A 524 20.64 -35.45 -2.73
N GLU A 525 19.94 -36.21 -1.89
CA GLU A 525 20.53 -37.22 -1.01
C GLU A 525 21.26 -38.32 -1.81
N ILE A 526 20.67 -38.81 -2.90
CA ILE A 526 21.31 -39.78 -3.80
C ILE A 526 22.59 -39.20 -4.42
N GLU A 527 22.56 -37.96 -4.89
CA GLU A 527 23.73 -37.28 -5.46
C GLU A 527 24.86 -37.14 -4.43
N ILE A 528 24.52 -36.78 -3.18
CA ILE A 528 25.47 -36.69 -2.07
C ILE A 528 26.12 -38.06 -1.80
N PHE A 529 25.34 -39.14 -1.74
CA PHE A 529 25.90 -40.48 -1.53
C PHE A 529 26.80 -40.93 -2.68
N ASN A 530 26.44 -40.59 -3.92
CA ASN A 530 27.28 -40.88 -5.08
C ASN A 530 28.61 -40.11 -5.02
N GLY A 531 28.55 -38.80 -4.76
CA GLY A 531 29.72 -37.95 -4.59
C GLY A 531 30.62 -38.39 -3.43
N ALA A 532 30.02 -38.74 -2.29
CA ALA A 532 30.73 -39.26 -1.12
C ALA A 532 31.41 -40.61 -1.43
N SER A 533 30.77 -41.50 -2.18
CA SER A 533 31.34 -42.78 -2.58
C SER A 533 32.58 -42.59 -3.47
N HIS A 534 32.48 -41.69 -4.46
CA HIS A 534 33.62 -41.32 -5.29
C HIS A 534 34.75 -40.66 -4.49
N ASP A 535 34.43 -39.82 -3.52
CA ASP A 535 35.41 -39.22 -2.61
C ASP A 535 36.14 -40.26 -1.77
N ILE A 536 35.43 -41.25 -1.21
CA ILE A 536 36.04 -42.34 -0.45
C ILE A 536 37.01 -43.13 -1.33
N ILE A 537 36.60 -43.50 -2.55
CA ILE A 537 37.46 -44.19 -3.52
C ILE A 537 38.70 -43.35 -3.83
N TRP A 538 38.52 -42.05 -4.04
CA TRP A 538 39.61 -41.12 -4.32
C TRP A 538 40.59 -41.01 -3.15
N GLN A 539 40.10 -40.90 -1.91
CA GLN A 539 40.92 -40.85 -0.71
C GLN A 539 41.66 -42.16 -0.46
N SER A 540 41.04 -43.30 -0.77
CA SER A 540 41.70 -44.62 -0.73
C SER A 540 42.83 -44.73 -1.76
N ALA A 541 42.66 -44.14 -2.94
CA ALA A 541 43.70 -44.09 -3.97
C ALA A 541 44.85 -43.12 -3.65
N HIS A 542 44.63 -42.15 -2.75
CA HIS A 542 45.59 -41.11 -2.37
C HIS A 542 45.72 -41.00 -0.84
N PRO A 543 46.23 -42.04 -0.15
CA PRO A 543 46.30 -42.07 1.32
C PRO A 543 47.15 -40.94 1.92
N GLU A 544 48.09 -40.39 1.16
CA GLU A 544 48.95 -39.27 1.53
C GLU A 544 48.25 -37.91 1.47
N TYR A 545 47.07 -37.81 0.83
CA TYR A 545 46.30 -36.56 0.72
C TYR A 545 46.08 -35.88 2.06
N LYS A 546 45.66 -36.62 3.10
CA LYS A 546 45.35 -36.02 4.41
C LYS A 546 46.56 -35.33 5.04
N LYS A 547 47.77 -35.85 4.81
CA LYS A 547 49.02 -35.28 5.33
C LYS A 547 49.40 -34.02 4.54
N VAL A 548 49.27 -34.07 3.22
CA VAL A 548 49.59 -32.94 2.33
C VAL A 548 48.56 -31.83 2.47
N ALA A 549 47.27 -32.15 2.55
CA ALA A 549 46.19 -31.18 2.72
C ALA A 549 46.33 -30.34 3.99
N ALA A 550 46.85 -30.91 5.08
CA ALA A 550 47.17 -30.18 6.31
C ALA A 550 48.35 -29.20 6.15
N GLN A 551 49.18 -29.38 5.12
CA GLN A 551 50.36 -28.55 4.82
C GLN A 551 50.15 -27.58 3.66
N ILE A 552 49.16 -27.84 2.80
CA ILE A 552 48.69 -26.84 1.85
C ILE A 552 48.30 -25.65 2.72
N PRO A 553 49.01 -24.50 2.64
CA PRO A 553 48.57 -23.31 3.33
C PRO A 553 47.12 -23.18 2.95
N GLY A 554 46.22 -23.15 3.93
CA GLY A 554 44.85 -22.81 3.64
C GLY A 554 44.87 -21.58 2.74
N GLU A 555 43.83 -21.36 1.96
CA GLU A 555 43.48 -19.96 1.79
C GLU A 555 43.30 -19.44 3.22
N GLU A 556 44.36 -18.89 3.82
CA GLU A 556 44.23 -17.96 4.91
C GLU A 556 43.27 -16.97 4.33
N THR A 557 42.03 -17.05 4.81
CA THR A 557 41.00 -16.10 4.49
C THR A 557 41.46 -14.81 5.16
N VAL A 558 42.44 -14.15 4.52
CA VAL A 558 42.86 -12.77 4.80
C VAL A 558 41.71 -11.90 4.32
N SER A 559 40.63 -11.99 5.06
CA SER A 559 39.49 -11.14 5.00
C SER A 559 39.40 -10.64 6.44
N ASP A 560 39.97 -9.47 6.70
CA ASP A 560 39.76 -8.70 7.94
C ASP A 560 38.26 -8.38 8.16
N VAL A 561 37.39 -8.74 7.21
CA VAL A 561 35.95 -8.77 7.39
C VAL A 561 35.63 -9.87 8.39
N LYS A 562 35.05 -9.49 9.53
CA LYS A 562 34.51 -10.37 10.57
C LYS A 562 33.46 -11.32 9.99
N THR A 563 33.89 -12.35 9.28
CA THR A 563 33.06 -13.46 8.82
C THR A 563 32.93 -14.42 9.98
N TRP A 564 31.70 -14.69 10.40
CA TRP A 564 31.44 -15.67 11.44
C TRP A 564 31.99 -17.04 10.98
N ASP A 565 32.72 -17.73 11.87
CA ASP A 565 33.16 -19.10 11.61
C ASP A 565 31.97 -20.05 11.77
N TRP A 566 31.21 -20.22 10.69
CA TRP A 566 30.12 -21.18 10.61
C TRP A 566 30.63 -22.64 10.53
N GLY A 567 31.95 -22.86 10.51
CA GLY A 567 32.61 -24.15 10.27
C GLY A 567 32.36 -25.24 11.30
N ARG A 568 31.60 -24.95 12.35
CA ARG A 568 30.96 -25.97 13.20
C ARG A 568 29.52 -25.56 13.42
N ILE A 569 28.59 -26.14 12.65
CA ILE A 569 27.18 -26.17 13.06
C ILE A 569 27.19 -26.74 14.49
N PRO A 570 26.83 -25.96 15.53
CA PRO A 570 26.86 -26.48 16.88
C PRO A 570 26.02 -27.75 16.90
N LYS A 571 26.56 -28.82 17.49
CA LYS A 571 25.86 -30.12 17.58
C LYS A 571 24.47 -29.98 18.21
N ALA A 572 24.22 -28.88 18.92
CA ALA A 572 22.91 -28.41 19.31
C ALA A 572 22.60 -27.06 18.61
N VAL A 573 21.71 -27.07 17.62
CA VAL A 573 21.02 -25.87 17.09
C VAL A 573 20.08 -25.24 18.15
N GLU A 574 20.08 -25.79 19.37
CA GLU A 574 19.24 -25.39 20.51
C GLU A 574 19.91 -24.35 21.41
N GLU A 575 21.18 -23.99 21.20
CA GLU A 575 21.77 -22.84 21.90
C GLU A 575 21.17 -21.54 21.37
N GLU A 576 20.25 -20.98 22.16
CA GLU A 576 19.42 -19.79 21.90
C GLU A 576 20.21 -18.46 21.86
N GLY A 577 21.39 -18.44 21.24
CA GLY A 577 22.09 -17.20 20.98
C GLY A 577 21.28 -16.31 20.04
N GLU A 578 20.76 -15.19 20.55
CA GLU A 578 20.18 -14.14 19.71
C GLU A 578 21.29 -13.58 18.81
N ILE A 579 21.17 -13.84 17.50
CA ILE A 579 22.05 -13.26 16.48
C ILE A 579 21.56 -11.84 16.21
N TRP A 580 22.36 -10.83 16.54
CA TRP A 580 22.00 -9.42 16.36
C TRP A 580 22.15 -8.96 14.91
N GLU A 581 21.43 -7.88 14.54
CA GLU A 581 21.36 -7.38 13.16
C GLU A 581 22.70 -6.85 12.60
N ASP A 582 23.59 -6.38 13.49
CA ASP A 582 24.96 -5.97 13.22
C ASP A 582 25.93 -7.16 13.18
N GLU A 583 25.54 -8.29 13.75
CA GLU A 583 26.30 -9.55 13.76
C GLU A 583 25.99 -10.48 12.59
N LEU A 584 24.95 -10.21 11.80
CA LEU A 584 24.60 -10.98 10.59
C LEU A 584 25.71 -10.99 9.52
N GLY A 585 26.76 -10.16 9.68
CA GLY A 585 27.98 -10.16 8.88
C GLY A 585 27.74 -9.99 7.37
N SER A 586 28.77 -10.27 6.56
CA SER A 586 28.50 -10.77 5.20
C SER A 586 27.81 -12.12 5.37
N PHE A 587 26.70 -12.37 4.68
CA PHE A 587 25.96 -13.66 4.63
C PHE A 587 26.81 -14.82 4.07
N LYS A 588 28.07 -14.97 4.51
CA LYS A 588 29.11 -15.81 3.95
C LYS A 588 29.49 -16.84 5.02
N ALA A 589 29.42 -18.12 4.64
CA ALA A 589 29.95 -19.21 5.43
C ALA A 589 31.47 -19.30 5.25
N ASN A 590 32.24 -19.37 6.33
CA ASN A 590 33.67 -19.66 6.24
C ASN A 590 33.86 -21.18 6.09
N LEU A 591 33.69 -21.69 4.87
CA LEU A 591 33.77 -23.11 4.56
C LEU A 591 34.90 -23.38 3.58
N PHE A 592 35.64 -24.45 3.86
CA PHE A 592 36.73 -24.90 3.01
C PHE A 592 36.19 -25.68 1.81
N ASP A 593 36.63 -25.33 0.60
CA ASP A 593 36.32 -26.07 -0.62
C ASP A 593 37.19 -27.33 -0.71
N ASN A 594 36.60 -28.47 -0.33
CA ASN A 594 37.27 -29.76 -0.37
C ASN A 594 37.53 -30.23 -1.81
N CYS A 595 36.72 -29.79 -2.79
CA CYS A 595 36.91 -30.16 -4.19
C CYS A 595 38.15 -29.45 -4.76
N ALA A 596 38.22 -28.12 -4.64
CA ALA A 596 39.36 -27.33 -5.10
C ALA A 596 40.69 -27.76 -4.45
N SER A 597 40.63 -28.23 -3.20
CA SER A 597 41.80 -28.69 -2.47
C SER A 597 42.38 -30.00 -3.01
N LYS A 598 41.53 -30.90 -3.51
CA LYS A 598 41.98 -32.09 -4.23
C LYS A 598 42.64 -31.73 -5.56
N ASP A 599 42.12 -30.75 -6.28
CA ASP A 599 42.70 -30.30 -7.54
C ASP A 599 44.08 -29.66 -7.34
N ARG A 600 44.23 -28.86 -6.28
CA ARG A 600 45.55 -28.32 -5.86
C ARG A 600 46.52 -29.43 -5.53
N TYR A 601 46.08 -30.42 -4.76
CA TYR A 601 46.88 -31.58 -4.42
C TYR A 601 47.37 -32.36 -5.65
N LEU A 602 46.48 -32.64 -6.61
CA LEU A 602 46.85 -33.29 -7.86
C LEU A 602 47.86 -32.46 -8.67
N THR A 603 47.74 -31.13 -8.63
CA THR A 603 48.67 -30.21 -9.27
C THR A 603 50.05 -30.23 -8.60
N LEU A 604 50.11 -30.29 -7.27
CA LEU A 604 51.37 -30.39 -6.52
C LEU A 604 52.09 -31.71 -6.78
N ILE A 605 51.37 -32.85 -6.79
CA ILE A 605 51.96 -34.16 -7.12
C ILE A 605 52.51 -34.17 -8.55
N LYS A 606 51.78 -33.60 -9.52
CA LYS A 606 52.25 -33.51 -10.91
C LYS A 606 53.53 -32.67 -11.04
N ARG A 607 53.71 -31.66 -10.19
CA ARG A 607 54.93 -30.81 -10.16
C ARG A 607 56.11 -31.51 -9.47
N GLY A 608 55.87 -32.21 -8.36
CA GLY A 608 56.94 -32.92 -7.63
C GLY A 608 57.46 -34.20 -8.30
N ARG A 609 56.79 -34.68 -9.35
CA ARG A 609 57.24 -35.82 -10.18
C ARG A 609 58.04 -35.41 -11.42
N LYS A 610 58.20 -34.11 -11.69
CA LYS A 610 59.14 -33.58 -12.68
C LYS A 610 60.44 -33.24 -11.97
#